data_AF-A0A1C6FLE7-F1
#
_entry.id   AF-A0A1C6FLE7-F1
#
_cell.length_a   1.000
_cell.length_b   1.000
_cell.length_c   1.000
_cell.angle_alpha   90.00
_cell.angle_beta   90.00
_cell.angle_gamma   90.00
#
_symmetry.space_group_name_H-M   'P 1'
#
loop_
_entity.id
_entity.type
_entity.pdbx_description
1 polymer ?
#
loop_
_entity_poly.entity_id
_entity_poly.type
_entity_poly.pdbx_seq_one_letter_code
_entity_poly.pdbx_strand_id
1 'polypeptide(L)'
;MYVGAMINIEDKTLFATWYEMLKEYSFEQVKNAIIKRTSQSSYPANIPEIISNIEVPDYTIEKIPPNTVIIQFEDETYGNFPFRFLNSQDAKEYSKKFQECNYDKESIKILHEEHVRKRNSSVLTYRGEAKARLEQKLQNQNNKGSRRYDKQSSFSW
;
A
#
# COMPACT_ATOMS: atom_id res chain seq x y z
N MET A 1 45.74 -8.51 0.45
CA MET A 1 45.38 -8.22 1.85
C MET A 1 45.01 -6.74 1.91
N TYR A 2 43.71 -6.41 1.80
CA TYR A 2 43.26 -5.02 1.90
C TYR A 2 43.16 -4.66 3.39
N VAL A 3 44.20 -3.99 3.89
CA VAL A 3 44.19 -3.32 5.19
C VAL A 3 43.24 -2.14 5.07
N GLY A 4 42.30 -2.02 6.02
CA GLY A 4 41.22 -1.03 5.98
C GLY A 4 41.72 0.37 5.65
N ALA A 5 41.54 0.78 4.41
CA ALA A 5 41.68 2.18 4.04
C ALA A 5 40.49 2.90 4.68
N MET A 6 40.77 3.86 5.56
CA MET A 6 39.76 4.85 5.94
C MET A 6 39.17 5.40 4.64
N ILE A 7 37.85 5.38 4.52
CA ILE A 7 37.15 6.01 3.40
C ILE A 7 37.60 7.47 3.36
N ASN A 8 38.34 7.84 2.31
CA ASN A 8 38.72 9.24 2.13
C ASN A 8 37.47 10.01 1.72
N ILE A 9 36.93 10.79 2.67
CA ILE A 9 35.70 11.57 2.49
C ILE A 9 35.89 12.67 1.41
N GLU A 10 37.13 13.00 1.06
CA GLU A 10 37.45 13.97 0.02
C GLU A 10 37.64 13.33 -1.37
N ASP A 11 37.65 12.01 -1.46
CA ASP A 11 37.79 11.29 -2.72
C ASP A 11 36.47 11.28 -3.50
N LYS A 12 36.29 12.34 -4.30
CA LYS A 12 35.13 12.49 -5.20
C LYS A 12 34.98 11.33 -6.18
N THR A 13 36.05 10.64 -6.55
CA THR A 13 36.00 9.51 -7.49
C THR A 13 35.42 8.27 -6.82
N LEU A 14 35.75 8.05 -5.55
CA LEU A 14 35.19 6.98 -4.73
C LEU A 14 33.68 7.18 -4.55
N PHE A 15 33.23 8.38 -4.18
CA PHE A 15 31.79 8.67 -4.05
C PHE A 15 31.02 8.48 -5.35
N ALA A 16 31.56 8.96 -6.48
CA ALA A 16 30.91 8.79 -7.79
C ALA A 16 30.78 7.31 -8.16
N THR A 17 31.84 6.52 -7.93
CA THR A 17 31.82 5.08 -8.22
C THR A 17 30.80 4.34 -7.36
N TRP A 18 30.74 4.65 -6.06
CA TRP A 18 29.78 4.05 -5.13
C TRP A 18 28.34 4.44 -5.48
N TYR A 19 28.12 5.70 -5.86
CA TYR A 19 26.82 6.16 -6.33
C TYR A 19 26.38 5.39 -7.58
N GLU A 20 27.24 5.28 -8.60
CA GLU A 20 26.90 4.56 -9.83
C GLU A 20 26.56 3.08 -9.61
N MET A 21 27.23 2.43 -8.65
CA MET A 21 26.97 1.01 -8.31
C MET A 21 25.71 0.82 -7.46
N LEU A 22 25.27 1.83 -6.70
CA LEU A 22 24.17 1.71 -5.76
C LEU A 22 22.90 2.46 -6.16
N LYS A 23 22.95 3.32 -7.20
CA LYS A 23 21.84 4.19 -7.64
C LYS A 23 20.56 3.43 -8.01
N GLU A 24 20.68 2.16 -8.35
CA GLU A 24 19.54 1.30 -8.73
C GLU A 24 18.79 0.76 -7.51
N TYR A 25 19.39 0.85 -6.32
CA TYR A 25 18.80 0.39 -5.07
C TYR A 25 18.24 1.57 -4.27
N SER A 26 17.17 1.30 -3.51
CA SER A 26 16.64 2.29 -2.57
C SER A 26 17.60 2.49 -1.38
N PHE A 27 17.50 3.67 -0.75
CA PHE A 27 18.28 3.99 0.45
C PHE A 27 18.12 2.95 1.56
N GLU A 28 16.89 2.49 1.81
CA GLU A 28 16.62 1.49 2.85
C GLU A 28 17.19 0.11 2.49
N GLN A 29 17.15 -0.31 1.22
CA GLN A 29 17.80 -1.55 0.77
C GLN A 29 19.31 -1.53 1.07
N VAL A 30 19.99 -0.43 0.72
CA VAL A 30 21.43 -0.27 0.98
C VAL A 30 21.71 -0.22 2.48
N LYS A 31 20.93 0.55 3.25
CA LYS A 31 21.08 0.67 4.71
C LYS A 31 20.86 -0.68 5.41
N ASN A 32 19.83 -1.43 5.06
CA ASN A 32 19.55 -2.74 5.63
C ASN A 32 20.64 -3.75 5.28
N ALA A 33 21.16 -3.70 4.04
CA ALA A 33 22.29 -4.53 3.64
C ALA A 33 23.57 -4.22 4.43
N ILE A 34 23.86 -2.93 4.69
CA ILE A 34 24.97 -2.52 5.56
C ILE A 34 24.77 -3.06 6.98
N ILE A 35 23.58 -2.87 7.57
CA ILE A 35 23.27 -3.36 8.93
C ILE A 35 23.46 -4.88 9.01
N LYS A 36 22.89 -5.62 8.06
CA LYS A 36 23.01 -7.09 7.96
C LYS A 36 24.46 -7.52 7.80
N ARG A 37 25.26 -6.82 6.99
CA ARG A 37 26.68 -7.12 6.83
C ARG A 37 27.49 -6.82 8.09
N THR A 38 27.16 -5.75 8.82
CA THR A 38 27.84 -5.40 10.07
C THR A 38 27.57 -6.38 11.20
N SER A 39 26.43 -7.11 11.19
CA SER A 39 26.19 -8.19 12.15
C SER A 39 26.98 -9.46 11.83
N GLN A 40 27.43 -9.63 10.58
CA GLN A 40 28.17 -10.82 10.12
C GLN A 40 29.70 -10.67 10.27
N SER A 41 30.25 -9.46 10.26
CA SER A 41 31.69 -9.27 10.53
C SER A 41 32.02 -7.87 11.05
N SER A 42 33.05 -7.80 11.88
CA SER A 42 33.55 -6.57 12.51
C SER A 42 34.35 -5.67 11.55
N TYR A 43 34.62 -6.13 10.31
CA TYR A 43 35.31 -5.32 9.31
C TYR A 43 34.32 -4.40 8.58
N PRO A 44 34.73 -3.17 8.20
CA PRO A 44 33.93 -2.30 7.36
C PRO A 44 33.48 -3.01 6.08
N ALA A 45 32.18 -2.89 5.77
CA ALA A 45 31.61 -3.48 4.56
C ALA A 45 32.19 -2.79 3.31
N ASN A 46 32.55 -3.59 2.30
CA ASN A 46 32.89 -3.08 0.97
C ASN A 46 31.66 -3.11 0.04
N ILE A 47 31.70 -2.38 -1.08
CA ILE A 47 30.59 -2.30 -2.04
C ILE A 47 30.08 -3.69 -2.48
N PRO A 48 30.93 -4.64 -2.94
CA PRO A 48 30.46 -5.96 -3.35
C PRO A 48 29.71 -6.71 -2.24
N GLU A 49 30.18 -6.63 -1.00
CA GLU A 49 29.54 -7.25 0.15
C GLU A 49 28.21 -6.57 0.52
N ILE A 50 28.10 -5.25 0.34
CA ILE A 50 26.84 -4.53 0.49
C ILE A 50 25.85 -5.04 -0.57
N ILE A 51 26.24 -5.02 -1.84
CA ILE A 51 25.39 -5.47 -2.96
C ILE A 51 24.93 -6.91 -2.77
N SER A 52 25.82 -7.83 -2.36
CA SER A 52 25.46 -9.24 -2.12
C SER A 52 24.47 -9.44 -0.96
N ASN A 53 24.36 -8.46 -0.06
CA ASN A 53 23.42 -8.49 1.07
C ASN A 53 22.14 -7.69 0.80
N ILE A 54 22.00 -7.04 -0.36
CA ILE A 54 20.78 -6.36 -0.75
C ILE A 54 19.72 -7.42 -1.07
N GLU A 55 18.61 -7.35 -0.35
CA GLU A 55 17.43 -8.14 -0.63
C GLU A 55 16.60 -7.41 -1.69
N VAL A 56 16.57 -7.98 -2.89
CA VAL A 56 15.73 -7.51 -3.99
C VAL A 56 14.39 -8.24 -3.90
N PRO A 57 13.26 -7.53 -4.05
CA PRO A 57 11.97 -8.20 -4.06
C PRO A 57 11.76 -9.09 -5.29
N ASP A 58 11.15 -10.25 -5.08
CA ASP A 58 10.74 -11.19 -6.15
C ASP A 58 9.52 -10.69 -6.95
N TYR A 59 9.21 -9.39 -6.85
CA TYR A 59 8.08 -8.75 -7.50
C TYR A 59 8.43 -7.36 -8.01
N THR A 60 7.74 -6.97 -9.06
CA THR A 60 7.80 -5.64 -9.65
C THR A 60 6.62 -4.80 -9.17
N ILE A 61 6.81 -3.48 -9.20
CA ILE A 61 5.83 -2.49 -8.73
C ILE A 61 5.51 -1.57 -9.90
N GLU A 62 4.33 -1.72 -10.48
CA GLU A 62 3.85 -0.88 -11.57
C GLU A 62 2.89 0.19 -11.04
N LYS A 63 3.10 1.45 -11.43
CA LYS A 63 2.18 2.56 -11.11
C LYS A 63 1.28 2.86 -12.30
N ILE A 64 -0.01 2.64 -12.14
CA ILE A 64 -1.02 2.97 -13.15
C ILE A 64 -1.83 4.19 -12.71
N PRO A 65 -1.85 5.28 -13.50
CA PRO A 65 -2.70 6.44 -13.23
C PRO A 65 -4.20 6.07 -13.15
N PRO A 66 -5.00 6.79 -12.34
CA PRO A 66 -4.63 7.94 -11.53
C PRO A 66 -3.92 7.56 -10.22
N ASN A 67 -4.37 6.54 -9.50
CA ASN A 67 -3.94 6.22 -8.12
C ASN A 67 -3.85 4.71 -7.86
N THR A 68 -3.30 3.92 -8.79
CA THR A 68 -3.18 2.46 -8.65
C THR A 68 -1.72 2.03 -8.62
N VAL A 69 -1.38 1.16 -7.68
CA VAL A 69 -0.11 0.44 -7.58
C VAL A 69 -0.39 -1.03 -7.80
N ILE A 70 0.28 -1.66 -8.75
CA ILE A 70 0.13 -3.09 -9.02
C ILE A 70 1.42 -3.79 -8.62
N ILE A 71 1.29 -4.79 -7.77
CA ILE A 71 2.37 -5.70 -7.42
C ILE A 71 2.27 -6.93 -8.32
N GLN A 72 3.33 -7.25 -9.05
CA GLN A 72 3.39 -8.36 -9.99
C GLN A 72 4.58 -9.26 -9.64
N PHE A 73 4.33 -10.54 -9.43
CA PHE A 73 5.40 -11.52 -9.27
C PHE A 73 5.82 -12.04 -10.65
N GLU A 74 7.08 -12.47 -10.80
CA GLU A 74 7.54 -13.12 -12.04
C GLU A 74 6.75 -14.40 -12.37
N ASP A 75 6.28 -15.06 -11.33
CA ASP A 75 5.41 -16.23 -11.42
C ASP A 75 3.97 -15.79 -11.77
N GLU A 76 3.65 -15.80 -13.06
CA GLU A 76 2.35 -15.41 -13.61
C GLU A 76 1.17 -16.18 -12.98
N THR A 77 1.41 -17.37 -12.40
CA THR A 77 0.36 -18.17 -11.77
C THR A 77 -0.17 -17.57 -10.47
N TYR A 78 0.63 -16.74 -9.79
CA TYR A 78 0.25 -16.08 -8.53
C TYR A 78 -0.61 -14.83 -8.75
N GLY A 79 -0.61 -14.31 -9.99
CA GLY A 79 -1.44 -13.19 -10.41
C GLY A 79 -0.96 -11.82 -9.92
N ASN A 80 -1.70 -10.80 -10.35
CA ASN A 80 -1.39 -9.40 -10.07
C ASN A 80 -2.22 -8.88 -8.89
N PHE A 81 -1.61 -8.07 -8.01
CA PHE A 81 -2.27 -7.49 -6.83
C PHE A 81 -2.45 -5.98 -6.99
N PRO A 82 -3.62 -5.51 -7.46
CA PRO A 82 -3.87 -4.09 -7.64
C PRO A 82 -4.30 -3.39 -6.33
N PHE A 83 -3.44 -2.54 -5.80
CA PHE A 83 -3.71 -1.61 -4.71
C PHE A 83 -4.17 -0.28 -5.27
N ARG A 84 -5.39 0.10 -4.95
CA ARG A 84 -6.11 1.14 -5.68
C ARG A 84 -6.55 2.19 -4.63
N PHE A 85 -6.12 3.43 -4.76
CA PHE A 85 -6.19 4.48 -3.73
C PHE A 85 -7.13 5.63 -4.13
N LEU A 86 -7.58 6.39 -3.13
CA LEU A 86 -8.43 7.57 -3.36
C LEU A 86 -7.61 8.77 -3.81
N ASN A 87 -6.41 8.95 -3.26
CA ASN A 87 -5.50 10.03 -3.58
C ASN A 87 -4.18 9.48 -4.17
N SER A 88 -3.39 10.35 -4.78
CA SER A 88 -2.10 9.98 -5.38
C SER A 88 -0.96 9.89 -4.36
N GLN A 89 -1.14 10.51 -3.19
CA GLN A 89 -0.14 10.53 -2.12
C GLN A 89 -0.02 9.15 -1.45
N ASP A 90 -1.14 8.54 -1.07
CA ASP A 90 -1.22 7.20 -0.51
C ASP A 90 -0.63 6.18 -1.50
N ALA A 91 -0.90 6.34 -2.80
CA ALA A 91 -0.34 5.47 -3.84
C ALA A 91 1.20 5.59 -3.91
N LYS A 92 1.75 6.81 -3.74
CA LYS A 92 3.20 7.02 -3.69
C LYS A 92 3.83 6.39 -2.44
N GLU A 93 3.20 6.58 -1.27
CA GLU A 93 3.67 6.04 0.00
C GLU A 93 3.65 4.51 0.00
N TYR A 94 2.58 3.90 -0.50
CA TYR A 94 2.49 2.45 -0.61
C TYR A 94 3.53 1.87 -1.56
N SER A 95 3.74 2.50 -2.72
CA SER A 95 4.80 2.05 -3.64
C SER A 95 6.18 2.10 -2.99
N LYS A 96 6.48 3.15 -2.21
CA LYS A 96 7.75 3.26 -1.50
C LYS A 96 7.88 2.16 -0.45
N LYS A 97 6.82 1.93 0.34
CA LYS A 97 6.78 0.86 1.35
C LYS A 97 7.06 -0.53 0.78
N PHE A 98 6.49 -0.85 -0.38
CA PHE A 98 6.74 -2.12 -1.06
C PHE A 98 8.19 -2.24 -1.55
N GLN A 99 8.83 -1.13 -1.97
CA GLN A 99 10.25 -1.14 -2.33
C GLN A 99 11.17 -1.36 -1.12
N GLU A 100 10.79 -0.84 0.05
CA GLU A 100 11.66 -0.85 1.23
C GLU A 100 11.58 -2.14 2.06
N CYS A 101 10.41 -2.77 2.13
CA CYS A 101 10.15 -3.84 3.11
C CYS A 101 10.28 -5.27 2.57
N ASN A 102 10.58 -5.45 1.28
CA ASN A 102 10.69 -6.77 0.61
C ASN A 102 9.71 -7.84 1.14
N TYR A 103 8.40 -7.62 0.96
CA TYR A 103 7.37 -8.56 1.38
C TYR A 103 7.38 -9.87 0.60
N ASP A 104 7.19 -11.00 1.29
CA ASP A 104 6.96 -12.28 0.63
C ASP A 104 5.54 -12.36 0.00
N LYS A 105 5.35 -13.38 -0.84
CA LYS A 105 4.10 -13.65 -1.57
C LYS A 105 2.86 -13.66 -0.67
N GLU A 106 2.92 -14.36 0.47
CA GLU A 106 1.79 -14.48 1.40
C GLU A 106 1.47 -13.12 2.05
N SER A 107 2.50 -12.37 2.46
CA SER A 107 2.33 -11.03 3.02
C SER A 107 1.66 -10.06 2.04
N ILE A 108 2.07 -10.05 0.77
CA ILE A 108 1.43 -9.22 -0.27
C ILE A 108 -0.05 -9.59 -0.42
N LYS A 109 -0.37 -10.88 -0.44
CA LYS A 109 -1.75 -11.36 -0.54
C LYS A 109 -2.61 -10.89 0.65
N ILE A 110 -2.11 -11.06 1.87
CA ILE A 110 -2.80 -10.61 3.10
C ILE A 110 -3.02 -9.09 3.06
N LEU A 111 -1.99 -8.30 2.72
CA LEU A 111 -2.09 -6.85 2.59
C LEU A 111 -3.12 -6.43 1.54
N HIS A 112 -3.18 -7.16 0.42
CA HIS A 112 -4.16 -6.90 -0.62
C HIS A 112 -5.59 -7.17 -0.16
N GLU A 113 -5.82 -8.32 0.50
CA GLU A 113 -7.14 -8.67 1.05
C GLU A 113 -7.61 -7.64 2.08
N GLU A 114 -6.73 -7.19 2.98
CA GLU A 114 -7.03 -6.12 3.92
C GLU A 114 -7.38 -4.80 3.21
N HIS A 115 -6.62 -4.43 2.18
CA HIS A 115 -6.86 -3.22 1.39
C HIS A 115 -8.24 -3.25 0.73
N VAL A 116 -8.59 -4.37 0.11
CA VAL A 116 -9.91 -4.58 -0.51
C VAL A 116 -11.02 -4.51 0.54
N ARG A 117 -10.83 -5.13 1.71
CA ARG A 117 -11.80 -5.14 2.80
C ARG A 117 -12.03 -3.74 3.36
N LYS A 118 -10.98 -2.97 3.61
CA LYS A 118 -11.04 -1.58 4.11
C LYS A 118 -11.73 -0.66 3.11
N ARG A 119 -11.49 -0.84 1.82
CA ARG A 119 -12.25 -0.09 0.80
C ARG A 119 -13.73 -0.48 0.84
N ASN A 120 -14.03 -1.77 0.84
CA ASN A 120 -15.40 -2.25 0.71
C ASN A 120 -16.23 -2.04 1.98
N SER A 121 -15.61 -1.91 3.17
CA SER A 121 -16.32 -1.62 4.41
C SER A 121 -17.09 -0.30 4.35
N SER A 122 -16.47 0.74 3.78
CA SER A 122 -17.11 2.05 3.56
C SER A 122 -18.29 1.99 2.57
N VAL A 123 -18.23 1.09 1.59
CA VAL A 123 -19.30 0.88 0.61
C VAL A 123 -20.45 0.09 1.23
N LEU A 124 -20.15 -0.90 2.07
CA LEU A 124 -21.15 -1.70 2.78
C LEU A 124 -21.95 -0.85 3.77
N THR A 125 -21.28 0.03 4.54
CA THR A 125 -21.96 0.93 5.48
C THR A 125 -22.87 1.91 4.74
N TYR A 126 -22.37 2.56 3.68
CA TYR A 126 -23.17 3.50 2.89
C TYR A 126 -24.40 2.83 2.25
N ARG A 127 -24.24 1.61 1.70
CA ARG A 127 -25.35 0.85 1.10
C ARG A 127 -26.37 0.41 2.16
N GLY A 128 -25.92 0.03 3.35
CA GLY A 128 -26.77 -0.30 4.48
C GLY A 128 -27.60 0.90 4.96
N GLU A 129 -26.95 2.06 5.13
CA GLU A 129 -27.63 3.30 5.52
C GLU A 129 -28.62 3.80 4.46
N ALA A 130 -28.24 3.74 3.17
CA ALA A 130 -29.11 4.11 2.08
C ALA A 130 -30.35 3.20 2.01
N LYS A 131 -30.18 1.90 2.23
CA LYS A 131 -31.27 0.93 2.31
C LYS A 131 -32.19 1.23 3.50
N ALA A 132 -31.63 1.47 4.69
CA ALA A 132 -32.39 1.79 5.90
C ALA A 132 -33.20 3.09 5.74
N ARG A 133 -32.63 4.14 5.12
CA ARG A 133 -33.36 5.38 4.81
C ARG A 133 -34.52 5.16 3.84
N LEU A 134 -34.35 4.25 2.88
CA LEU A 134 -35.37 3.94 1.88
C LEU A 134 -36.52 3.12 2.50
N GLU A 135 -36.20 2.14 3.35
CA GLU A 135 -37.19 1.38 4.13
C GLU A 135 -38.00 2.29 5.08
N GLN A 136 -37.33 3.23 5.76
CA GLN A 136 -38.01 4.21 6.63
C GLN A 136 -38.93 5.14 5.82
N LYS A 137 -38.52 5.57 4.61
CA LYS A 137 -39.38 6.36 3.70
C LYS A 137 -40.61 5.57 3.26
N LEU A 138 -40.46 4.29 2.92
CA LEU A 138 -41.56 3.40 2.55
C LEU A 138 -42.54 3.19 3.71
N GLN A 139 -42.05 2.94 4.92
CA GLN A 139 -42.90 2.85 6.12
C GLN A 139 -43.67 4.15 6.38
N ASN A 140 -43.00 5.31 6.27
CA ASN A 140 -43.64 6.61 6.44
C ASN A 140 -44.68 6.93 5.35
N GLN A 141 -44.47 6.46 4.12
CA GLN A 141 -45.47 6.57 3.04
C GLN A 141 -46.68 5.67 3.31
N ASN A 142 -46.47 4.41 3.70
CA ASN A 142 -47.55 3.49 4.04
C ASN A 142 -48.38 3.98 5.24
N ASN A 143 -47.74 4.59 6.24
CA ASN A 143 -48.43 5.17 7.41
C ASN A 143 -49.23 6.44 7.06
N LYS A 144 -48.83 7.22 6.05
CA LYS A 144 -49.59 8.39 5.57
C LYS A 144 -50.85 8.01 4.76
N GLY A 145 -50.86 6.84 4.12
CA GLY A 145 -52.05 6.29 3.43
C GLY A 145 -53.12 5.74 4.38
N SER A 146 -52.82 5.59 5.68
CA SER A 146 -53.75 5.05 6.69
C SER A 146 -54.62 6.11 7.39
N ARG A 147 -54.41 7.41 7.16
CA ARG A 147 -55.34 8.45 7.63
C ARG A 147 -56.53 8.54 6.68
N ARG A 148 -57.41 7.55 6.73
CA ARG A 148 -58.76 7.69 6.20
C ARG A 148 -59.48 8.78 7.00
N TYR A 149 -60.05 9.73 6.29
CA TYR A 149 -60.88 10.81 6.81
C TYR A 149 -62.06 10.23 7.61
N ASP A 150 -62.10 10.45 8.93
CA ASP A 150 -63.36 10.46 9.66
C ASP A 150 -64.04 11.80 9.38
N LYS A 151 -64.92 11.82 8.38
CA LYS A 151 -65.91 12.90 8.22
C LYS A 151 -67.08 12.61 9.16
N GLN A 152 -67.02 13.12 10.40
CA GLN A 152 -68.23 13.37 11.18
C GLN A 152 -68.58 14.86 11.07
N SER A 153 -69.46 15.13 10.12
CA SER A 153 -70.17 16.40 9.94
C SER A 153 -71.51 16.30 10.67
N SER A 154 -71.71 17.11 11.69
CA SER A 154 -73.04 17.44 12.21
C SER A 154 -73.06 18.89 12.69
N PHE A 155 -73.44 19.79 11.77
CA PHE A 155 -74.01 21.09 12.10
C PHE A 155 -75.42 20.84 12.67
N SER A 156 -75.71 21.34 13.86
CA SER A 156 -77.10 21.57 14.31
C SER A 156 -77.32 23.08 14.39
N TRP A 157 -78.51 23.49 13.94
CA TRP A 157 -79.09 24.82 14.13
C TRP A 157 -79.32 25.12 15.62
#